data_AF-A9JXG6-F1
#
_entry.id   AF-A9JXG6-F1
#
_cell.length_a   1.000
_cell.length_b   1.000
_cell.length_c   1.000
_cell.angle_alpha   90.00
_cell.angle_beta   90.00
_cell.angle_gamma   90.00
#
_symmetry.space_group_name_H-M   'P 1'
#
loop_
_entity.id
_entity.type
_entity.pdbx_description
1 polymer ?
#
loop_
_entity_poly.entity_id
_entity_poly.type
_entity_poly.pdbx_seq_one_letter_code
_entity_poly.pdbx_strand_id
1 'polypeptide(L)'
;MLTFMNTPGYAPEKLKYPIDRYVNETHRLYRTLNGQLAKNGTGYVVGDRVTVADIAIWPWVAAHNFSGIPSLAPYPEITKWFNKLLQRSGFEAGRNVPRPHFHITLNELGEDELDKVAEHGRKWQEEARDKEAALRGE
;
A
#
# COMPACT_ATOMS: atom_id res chain seq x y z
N MET A 1 9.53 -12.96 -20.76
CA MET A 1 10.34 -11.73 -20.70
C MET A 1 9.85 -10.95 -19.49
N LEU A 2 10.56 -11.03 -18.36
CA LEU A 2 10.18 -10.32 -17.14
C LEU A 2 10.49 -8.84 -17.36
N THR A 3 9.49 -8.06 -17.74
CA THR A 3 9.56 -6.60 -17.73
C THR A 3 9.91 -6.18 -16.31
N PHE A 4 11.06 -5.54 -16.12
CA PHE A 4 11.46 -5.00 -14.83
C PHE A 4 10.40 -3.97 -14.42
N MET A 5 9.58 -4.28 -13.42
CA MET A 5 8.66 -3.32 -12.84
C MET A 5 9.49 -2.28 -12.09
N ASN A 6 9.49 -1.06 -12.60
CA ASN A 6 10.15 0.10 -12.04
C ASN A 6 9.29 0.63 -10.87
N THR A 7 9.23 -0.14 -9.78
CA THR A 7 8.30 0.14 -8.67
C THR A 7 8.41 1.58 -8.18
N PRO A 8 7.30 2.35 -8.13
CA PRO A 8 7.32 3.73 -7.66
C PRO A 8 7.76 3.79 -6.20
N GLY A 9 8.46 4.86 -5.83
CA GLY A 9 9.01 4.97 -4.49
C GLY A 9 9.94 6.14 -4.27
N TYR A 10 10.32 6.34 -3.02
CA TYR A 10 11.05 7.53 -2.60
C TYR A 10 12.58 7.41 -2.74
N ALA A 11 13.12 6.24 -3.06
CA ALA A 11 14.55 6.12 -3.31
C ALA A 11 14.93 6.92 -4.58
N PRO A 12 15.99 7.76 -4.54
CA PRO A 12 16.41 8.55 -5.70
C PRO A 12 16.93 7.64 -6.83
N GLU A 13 17.58 6.54 -6.46
CA GLU A 13 18.05 5.52 -7.39
C GLU A 13 17.21 4.25 -7.27
N LYS A 14 16.85 3.67 -8.41
CA LYS A 14 16.09 2.43 -8.49
C LYS A 14 17.05 1.24 -8.46
N LEU A 15 17.22 0.66 -7.27
CA LEU A 15 18.08 -0.50 -7.08
C LEU A 15 17.25 -1.79 -7.21
N LYS A 16 17.59 -2.63 -8.19
CA LYS A 16 16.84 -3.86 -8.50
C LYS A 16 16.70 -4.82 -7.32
N TYR A 17 17.81 -5.13 -6.63
CA TYR A 17 17.79 -6.11 -5.54
C TYR A 17 16.84 -5.72 -4.38
N PRO A 18 16.90 -4.51 -3.79
CA PRO A 18 15.97 -4.15 -2.73
C PRO A 18 14.52 -4.03 -3.22
N ILE A 19 14.29 -3.53 -4.46
CA ILE A 19 12.94 -3.51 -5.05
C ILE A 19 12.38 -4.94 -5.10
N ASP A 20 13.09 -5.86 -5.74
CA ASP A 20 12.67 -7.26 -5.86
C ASP A 20 12.45 -7.89 -4.48
N ARG A 21 13.34 -7.64 -3.52
CA ARG A 21 13.23 -8.16 -2.16
C ARG A 21 11.90 -7.75 -1.52
N TYR A 22 11.58 -6.47 -1.54
CA TYR A 22 10.40 -5.95 -0.86
C TYR A 22 9.11 -6.26 -1.63
N VAL A 23 9.12 -6.20 -2.97
CA VAL A 23 7.95 -6.59 -3.79
C VAL A 23 7.62 -8.07 -3.61
N ASN A 24 8.63 -8.96 -3.62
CA ASN A 24 8.43 -10.38 -3.38
C ASN A 24 7.89 -10.67 -1.98
N GLU A 25 8.34 -9.92 -0.98
CA GLU A 25 7.82 -10.04 0.38
C GLU A 25 6.37 -9.53 0.49
N THR A 26 6.02 -8.43 -0.18
CA THR A 26 4.63 -7.96 -0.28
C THR A 26 3.74 -9.04 -0.90
N HIS A 27 4.19 -9.69 -1.99
CA HIS A 27 3.48 -10.82 -2.57
C HIS A 27 3.32 -11.99 -1.58
N ARG A 28 4.32 -12.28 -0.74
CA ARG A 28 4.23 -13.32 0.31
C ARG A 28 3.17 -12.95 1.34
N LEU A 29 3.20 -11.71 1.84
CA LEU A 29 2.22 -11.20 2.80
C LEU A 29 0.79 -11.25 2.23
N TYR A 30 0.60 -10.91 0.96
CA TYR A 30 -0.70 -10.99 0.30
C TYR A 30 -1.16 -12.43 0.12
N ARG A 31 -0.26 -13.38 -0.18
CA ARG A 31 -0.61 -14.81 -0.16
C ARG A 31 -1.06 -15.26 1.23
N THR A 32 -0.37 -14.82 2.30
CA THR A 32 -0.75 -15.12 3.68
C THR A 32 -2.12 -14.54 4.03
N LEU A 33 -2.37 -13.26 3.74
CA LEU A 33 -3.66 -12.62 4.01
C LEU A 33 -4.80 -13.26 3.20
N ASN A 34 -4.59 -13.48 1.90
CA ASN A 34 -5.59 -14.11 1.04
C ASN A 34 -5.93 -15.53 1.53
N GLY A 35 -4.93 -16.31 1.93
CA GLY A 35 -5.13 -17.63 2.51
C GLY A 35 -5.86 -17.60 3.86
N GLN A 36 -5.54 -16.63 4.72
CA GLN A 36 -6.25 -16.46 5.99
C GLN A 36 -7.72 -16.09 5.80
N LEU A 37 -8.02 -15.15 4.89
CA LEU A 37 -9.39 -14.77 4.55
C LEU A 37 -10.17 -15.95 3.97
N ALA A 38 -9.55 -16.72 3.07
CA ALA A 38 -10.14 -17.94 2.52
C ALA A 38 -10.44 -18.98 3.62
N LYS A 39 -9.48 -19.22 4.53
CA LYS A 39 -9.62 -20.17 5.64
C LYS A 39 -10.71 -19.75 6.62
N ASN A 40 -10.82 -18.46 6.92
CA ASN A 40 -11.83 -17.95 7.84
C ASN A 40 -13.23 -17.96 7.23
N GLY A 41 -13.38 -17.61 5.94
CA GLY A 41 -14.62 -17.75 5.18
C GLY A 41 -15.75 -16.74 5.51
N THR A 42 -15.62 -15.94 6.57
CA THR A 42 -16.62 -14.93 6.96
C THR A 42 -16.46 -13.58 6.23
N GLY A 43 -15.35 -13.42 5.50
CA GLY A 43 -14.98 -12.17 4.86
C GLY A 43 -14.40 -11.12 5.84
N TYR A 44 -13.88 -11.55 6.99
CA TYR A 44 -13.07 -10.76 7.90
C TYR A 44 -11.76 -11.50 8.21
N VAL A 45 -10.74 -10.81 8.73
CA VAL A 45 -9.44 -11.44 9.02
C VAL A 45 -9.55 -12.44 10.18
N VAL A 46 -10.34 -12.12 11.21
CA VAL A 46 -10.52 -12.94 12.42
C VAL A 46 -12.00 -13.01 12.81
N GLY A 47 -12.51 -14.22 13.05
CA GLY A 47 -13.89 -14.43 13.51
C GLY A 47 -14.92 -14.02 12.46
N ASP A 48 -16.09 -13.57 12.88
CA ASP A 48 -17.25 -13.26 12.03
C ASP A 48 -17.64 -11.77 12.00
N ARG A 49 -16.78 -10.91 12.54
CA ARG A 49 -16.99 -9.46 12.63
C ARG A 49 -15.73 -8.68 12.34
N VAL A 50 -15.88 -7.38 12.05
CA VAL A 50 -14.76 -6.45 11.95
C VAL A 50 -14.01 -6.39 13.28
N THR A 51 -12.69 -6.49 13.20
CA THR A 51 -11.79 -6.32 14.34
C THR A 51 -10.73 -5.26 14.06
N VAL A 52 -9.93 -4.94 15.07
CA VAL A 52 -8.74 -4.08 14.87
C VAL A 52 -7.77 -4.65 13.84
N ALA A 53 -7.74 -5.97 13.62
CA ALA A 53 -6.89 -6.58 12.59
C ALA A 53 -7.30 -6.11 11.18
N ASP A 54 -8.60 -6.06 10.90
CA ASP A 54 -9.11 -5.55 9.61
C ASP A 54 -8.74 -4.08 9.42
N ILE A 55 -8.96 -3.27 10.46
CA ILE A 55 -8.69 -1.82 10.44
C ILE A 55 -7.19 -1.54 10.27
N ALA A 56 -6.32 -2.32 10.91
CA ALA A 56 -4.87 -2.14 10.83
C ALA A 56 -4.30 -2.52 9.46
N ILE A 57 -4.87 -3.54 8.79
CA ILE A 57 -4.34 -4.09 7.54
C ILE A 57 -4.90 -3.33 6.33
N TRP A 58 -6.18 -2.94 6.35
CA TRP A 58 -6.88 -2.38 5.19
C TRP A 58 -6.18 -1.18 4.52
N PRO A 59 -5.65 -0.18 5.26
CA PRO A 59 -4.98 0.96 4.65
C PRO A 59 -3.73 0.59 3.84
N TRP A 60 -3.02 -0.47 4.25
CA TRP A 60 -1.84 -0.94 3.51
C TRP A 60 -2.21 -1.57 2.18
N VAL A 61 -3.31 -2.33 2.15
CA VAL A 61 -3.86 -2.88 0.90
C VAL A 61 -4.42 -1.77 0.02
N ALA A 62 -4.94 -0.68 0.60
CA ALA A 62 -5.42 0.48 -0.15
C ALA A 62 -4.32 1.17 -0.97
N ALA A 63 -3.03 0.94 -0.66
CA ALA A 63 -1.88 1.48 -1.37
C ALA A 63 -1.11 0.40 -2.16
N HIS A 64 -1.79 -0.65 -2.61
CA HIS A 64 -1.15 -1.82 -3.22
C HIS A 64 -0.29 -1.48 -4.46
N ASN A 65 -0.74 -0.57 -5.34
CA ASN A 65 -0.01 -0.23 -6.56
C ASN A 65 1.30 0.49 -6.22
N PHE A 66 1.24 1.45 -5.31
CA PHE A 66 2.42 2.14 -4.80
C PHE A 66 3.39 1.19 -4.05
N SER A 67 2.90 0.06 -3.57
CA SER A 67 3.70 -1.00 -2.94
C SER A 67 4.26 -2.03 -3.94
N GLY A 68 4.15 -1.77 -5.25
CA GLY A 68 4.65 -2.64 -6.32
C GLY A 68 3.70 -3.78 -6.71
N ILE A 69 2.42 -3.68 -6.34
CA ILE A 69 1.38 -4.66 -6.71
C ILE A 69 0.33 -3.97 -7.57
N PRO A 70 0.44 -3.95 -8.91
CA PRO A 70 -0.46 -3.16 -9.76
C PRO A 70 -1.92 -3.62 -9.73
N SER A 71 -2.17 -4.88 -9.36
CA SER A 71 -3.52 -5.44 -9.34
C SER A 71 -3.70 -6.43 -8.20
N LEU A 72 -4.88 -6.39 -7.59
CA LEU A 72 -5.34 -7.37 -6.60
C LEU A 72 -5.97 -8.62 -7.23
N ALA A 73 -6.09 -8.69 -8.56
CA ALA A 73 -6.70 -9.83 -9.26
C ALA A 73 -6.13 -11.22 -8.87
N PRO A 74 -4.82 -11.39 -8.60
CA PRO A 74 -4.28 -12.65 -8.09
C PRO A 74 -4.73 -13.02 -6.67
N TYR A 75 -5.37 -12.10 -5.94
CA TYR A 75 -5.77 -12.21 -4.54
C TYR A 75 -7.29 -11.97 -4.39
N PRO A 76 -8.13 -12.91 -4.86
CA PRO A 76 -9.58 -12.71 -4.92
C PRO A 76 -10.22 -12.48 -3.55
N GLU A 77 -9.72 -13.14 -2.49
CA GLU A 77 -10.28 -12.97 -1.15
C GLU A 77 -9.90 -11.61 -0.54
N ILE A 78 -8.68 -11.12 -0.82
CA ILE A 78 -8.30 -9.74 -0.47
C ILE A 78 -9.22 -8.75 -1.18
N THR A 79 -9.48 -8.95 -2.48
CA THR A 79 -10.35 -8.05 -3.26
C THR A 79 -11.77 -7.99 -2.69
N LYS A 80 -12.36 -9.15 -2.37
CA LYS A 80 -13.69 -9.24 -1.74
C LYS A 80 -13.71 -8.55 -0.37
N TRP A 81 -12.74 -8.87 0.49
CA TRP A 81 -12.62 -8.29 1.83
C TRP A 81 -12.43 -6.77 1.78
N PHE A 82 -11.55 -6.29 0.90
CA PHE A 82 -11.25 -4.87 0.73
C PHE A 82 -12.51 -4.08 0.37
N ASN A 83 -13.24 -4.55 -0.65
CA ASN A 83 -14.48 -3.92 -1.10
C ASN A 83 -15.61 -4.01 -0.06
N LYS A 84 -15.75 -5.16 0.60
CA LYS A 84 -16.74 -5.36 1.68
C LYS A 84 -16.54 -4.36 2.82
N LEU A 85 -15.30 -4.11 3.22
CA LEU A 85 -15.01 -3.14 4.28
C LEU A 85 -15.24 -1.70 3.82
N LEU A 86 -14.86 -1.36 2.59
CA LEU A 86 -15.08 -0.03 2.02
C LEU A 86 -16.57 0.36 1.97
N GLN A 87 -17.47 -0.60 1.76
CA GLN A 87 -18.93 -0.37 1.79
C GLN A 87 -19.46 0.07 3.17
N ARG A 88 -18.67 -0.07 4.25
CA ARG A 88 -19.08 0.36 5.58
C ARG A 88 -18.83 1.86 5.73
N SER A 89 -19.85 2.60 6.17
CA SER A 89 -19.76 4.05 6.40
C SER A 89 -18.58 4.47 7.28
N GLY A 90 -18.21 3.67 8.27
CA GLY A 90 -17.06 3.95 9.14
C GLY A 90 -15.71 3.86 8.44
N PHE A 91 -15.53 2.94 7.48
CA PHE A 91 -14.29 2.87 6.69
C PHE A 91 -14.23 4.01 5.69
N GLU A 92 -15.35 4.30 5.03
CA GLU A 92 -15.47 5.42 4.09
C GLU A 92 -15.21 6.77 4.77
N ALA A 93 -15.79 7.01 5.95
CA ALA A 93 -15.52 8.23 6.71
C ALA A 93 -14.08 8.24 7.24
N GLY A 94 -13.63 7.12 7.84
CA GLY A 94 -12.33 7.03 8.50
C GLY A 94 -11.15 7.21 7.56
N ARG A 95 -11.20 6.68 6.34
CA ARG A 95 -10.10 6.84 5.37
C ARG A 95 -9.87 8.31 5.00
N ASN A 96 -10.90 9.15 5.08
CA ASN A 96 -10.88 10.55 4.65
C ASN A 96 -10.51 11.54 5.78
N VAL A 97 -9.97 11.06 6.91
CA VAL A 97 -9.54 11.88 8.05
C VAL A 97 -8.05 11.60 8.33
N PRO A 98 -7.22 12.62 8.62
CA PRO A 98 -7.55 14.05 8.74
C PRO A 98 -7.71 14.77 7.39
N ARG A 99 -7.37 14.10 6.28
CA ARG A 99 -7.47 14.65 4.92
C ARG A 99 -8.11 13.60 4.01
N PRO A 100 -8.71 14.02 2.88
CA PRO A 100 -9.26 13.08 1.89
C PRO A 100 -8.24 12.02 1.50
N HIS A 101 -8.68 10.76 1.46
CA HIS A 101 -7.85 9.63 1.12
C HIS A 101 -7.51 9.65 -0.38
N PHE A 102 -6.25 9.37 -0.72
CA PHE A 102 -5.79 9.39 -2.11
C PHE A 102 -5.22 8.06 -2.60
N HIS A 103 -4.89 7.10 -1.72
CA HIS A 103 -4.21 5.86 -2.15
C HIS A 103 -5.03 4.97 -3.09
N ILE A 104 -6.37 4.96 -2.95
CA ILE A 104 -7.24 4.23 -3.89
C ILE A 104 -7.12 4.83 -5.29
N THR A 105 -7.16 6.16 -5.40
CA THR A 105 -6.97 6.86 -6.68
C THR A 105 -5.58 6.63 -7.26
N LEU A 106 -4.55 6.55 -6.41
CA LEU A 106 -3.20 6.19 -6.88
C LEU A 106 -3.14 4.79 -7.50
N ASN A 107 -4.01 3.86 -7.11
CA ASN A 107 -3.99 2.52 -7.71
C ASN A 107 -4.42 2.51 -9.18
N GLU A 108 -5.07 3.57 -9.67
CA GLU A 108 -5.50 3.72 -11.06
C GLU A 108 -4.41 4.32 -11.95
N LEU A 109 -3.35 4.88 -11.36
CA LEU A 109 -2.29 5.57 -12.07
C LEU A 109 -1.27 4.61 -12.70
N GLY A 110 -0.69 5.07 -13.81
CA GLY A 110 0.48 4.43 -14.40
C GLY A 110 1.75 4.64 -13.58
N GLU A 111 2.77 3.85 -13.90
CA GLU A 111 4.07 3.88 -13.22
C GLU A 111 4.73 5.27 -13.25
N ASP A 112 4.76 5.92 -14.42
CA ASP A 112 5.33 7.26 -14.60
C ASP A 112 4.60 8.33 -13.77
N GLU A 113 3.29 8.19 -13.60
CA GLU A 113 2.47 9.10 -12.80
C GLU A 113 2.72 8.90 -11.30
N LEU A 114 2.88 7.65 -10.88
CA LEU A 114 3.24 7.31 -9.50
C LEU A 114 4.65 7.77 -9.14
N ASP A 115 5.60 7.72 -10.07
CA ASP A 115 6.93 8.25 -9.86
C ASP A 115 6.91 9.78 -9.66
N LYS A 116 6.05 10.53 -10.37
CA LYS A 116 5.84 11.96 -10.12
C LYS A 116 5.22 12.25 -8.75
N VAL A 117 4.30 11.41 -8.29
CA VAL A 117 3.77 11.51 -6.92
C VAL A 117 4.89 11.26 -5.90
N ALA A 118 5.74 10.27 -6.17
CA ALA A 118 6.88 9.96 -5.31
C ALA A 118 7.91 11.11 -5.28
N GLU A 119 8.13 11.84 -6.38
CA GLU A 119 9.01 13.03 -6.41
C GLU A 119 8.63 14.08 -5.36
N HIS A 120 7.33 14.35 -5.20
CA HIS A 120 6.87 15.29 -4.17
C HIS A 120 7.23 14.79 -2.77
N GLY A 121 7.05 13.50 -2.51
CA GLY A 121 7.45 12.90 -1.24
C GLY A 121 8.97 12.87 -1.03
N ARG A 122 9.77 12.69 -2.09
CA ARG A 122 11.24 12.77 -2.02
C ARG A 122 11.72 14.13 -1.56
N LYS A 123 11.17 15.21 -2.13
CA LYS A 123 11.49 16.58 -1.71
C LYS A 123 11.21 16.79 -0.22
N TRP A 124 10.09 16.28 0.27
CA TRP A 124 9.77 16.37 1.69
C TRP A 124 10.76 15.60 2.58
N GLN A 125 11.24 14.43 2.13
CA GLN A 125 12.28 13.66 2.84
C GLN A 125 13.63 14.39 2.85
N GLU A 126 14.00 15.02 1.74
CA GLU A 126 15.21 15.84 1.63
C GLU A 126 15.12 17.05 2.58
N GLU A 127 14.02 17.81 2.54
CA GLU A 127 13.79 18.92 3.45
C GLU A 127 13.81 18.50 4.93
N ALA A 128 13.24 17.33 5.25
CA ALA A 128 13.26 16.79 6.61
C ALA A 128 14.69 16.44 7.05
N ARG A 129 15.46 15.76 6.19
CA ARG A 129 16.86 15.41 6.44
C ARG A 129 17.72 16.66 6.64
N ASP A 130 17.54 17.67 5.79
CA ASP A 130 18.31 18.91 5.86
C ASP A 130 17.97 19.70 7.15
N LYS A 131 16.70 19.71 7.59
CA LYS A 131 16.30 20.26 8.89
C LYS A 131 16.93 19.49 10.05
N GLU A 132 16.98 18.16 9.98
CA GLU A 132 17.64 17.35 11.01
C GLU A 132 19.15 17.60 11.06
N ALA A 133 19.82 17.75 9.92
CA ALA A 133 21.24 18.09 9.86
C ALA A 133 21.52 19.48 10.49
N ALA A 134 20.69 20.48 10.15
CA ALA A 134 20.79 21.81 10.73
C ALA A 134 20.59 21.82 12.25
N LEU A 135 19.69 20.97 12.79
CA LEU A 135 19.52 20.79 14.24
C LEU A 135 20.72 20.13 14.91
N ARG A 136 21.47 19.29 14.17
CA ARG A 136 22.70 18.63 14.65
C ARG A 136 23.94 19.53 14.53
N GLY A 137 23.85 20.64 13.80
CA GLY A 137 24.96 21.57 13.58
C GLY A 137 25.98 21.08 12.53
N GLU A 138 25.55 20.21 11.62
CA GLU A 138 26.31 19.71 10.47
C GLU A 138 26.16 20.62 9.23
#